data_AF-A0A920GRI7-F1
#
_entry.id   AF-A0A920GRI7-F1
#
_cell.length_a   1.000
_cell.length_b   1.000
_cell.length_c   1.000
_cell.angle_alpha   90.00
_cell.angle_beta   90.00
_cell.angle_gamma   90.00
#
_symmetry.space_group_name_H-M   'P 1'
#
loop_
_entity.id
_entity.type
_entity.pdbx_description
1 polymer ?
#
loop_
_entity_poly.entity_id
_entity_poly.type
_entity_poly.pdbx_seq_one_letter_code
_entity_poly.pdbx_strand_id
1 'polypeptide(L)' 'MSIARINMMEFLSEQDLVSSENFYQTIQKEWFGNAQTVITVRTGPKSLLNLAVYSSYEDAETNLPKRKRISGYFKR' A
#
# COMPACT_ATOMS: atom_id res chain seq x y z
N MET A 1 -19.21 1.27 9.29
CA MET A 1 -18.13 1.92 10.06
C MET A 1 -16.90 1.90 9.17
N SER A 2 -16.27 3.05 8.92
CA SER A 2 -15.06 3.07 8.09
C SER A 2 -13.90 2.35 8.77
N ILE A 3 -13.08 1.68 7.97
CA ILE A 3 -11.92 0.92 8.44
C ILE A 3 -10.66 1.48 7.78
N ALA A 4 -9.66 1.78 8.60
CA ALA A 4 -8.32 2.11 8.12
C ALA A 4 -7.43 0.86 8.13
N ARG A 5 -6.78 0.58 7.00
CA ARG A 5 -5.71 -0.42 6.91
C ARG A 5 -4.37 0.30 6.80
N ILE A 6 -3.48 0.00 7.73
CA ILE A 6 -2.11 0.49 7.75
C ILE A 6 -1.20 -0.65 7.31
N ASN A 7 -0.29 -0.38 6.38
CA ASN A 7 0.76 -1.28 5.97
C ASN A 7 2.11 -0.56 6.09
N MET A 8 3.00 -1.10 6.92
CA MET A 8 4.38 -0.64 7.05
C MET A 8 5.28 -1.51 6.18
N MET A 9 6.10 -0.88 5.35
CA MET A 9 7.01 -1.54 4.42
C MET A 9 8.43 -1.05 4.69
N GLU A 10 9.32 -2.01 4.91
CA GLU A 10 10.76 -1.80 5.05
C GLU A 10 11.47 -2.37 3.81
N PHE A 11 12.45 -1.64 3.30
CA PHE A 11 13.16 -1.97 2.07
C PHE A 11 14.65 -2.20 2.34
N LEU A 12 15.30 -3.04 1.52
CA LEU A 12 16.73 -3.30 1.64
C LEU A 12 17.56 -2.08 1.21
N SER A 13 17.12 -1.39 0.16
CA SER A 13 17.75 -0.19 -0.38
C SER A 13 16.77 0.97 -0.61
N GLU A 14 17.31 2.19 -0.74
CA GLU A 14 16.51 3.36 -1.15
C GLU A 14 15.97 3.21 -2.58
N GLN A 15 16.70 2.52 -3.46
CA GLN A 15 16.29 2.22 -4.83
C GLN A 15 15.00 1.37 -4.86
N ASP A 16 14.89 0.39 -3.96
CA ASP A 16 13.71 -0.46 -3.84
C ASP A 16 12.49 0.35 -3.36
N LEU A 17 12.71 1.29 -2.44
CA LEU A 17 11.68 2.22 -1.98
C LEU A 17 11.16 3.07 -3.13
N VAL A 18 12.06 3.71 -3.90
CA VAL A 18 11.68 4.54 -5.06
C VAL A 18 10.94 3.70 -6.10
N SER A 19 11.39 2.47 -6.35
CA SER A 19 10.71 1.53 -7.24
C SER A 19 9.31 1.18 -6.76
N SER A 20 9.13 1.03 -5.44
CA SER A 20 7.83 0.80 -4.82
C SER A 20 6.89 2.01 -4.94
N GLU A 21 7.38 3.23 -4.71
CA GLU A 21 6.60 4.46 -4.88
C GLU A 21 6.08 4.59 -6.32
N ASN A 22 6.98 4.42 -7.30
CA ASN A 22 6.62 4.47 -8.72
C ASN A 22 5.61 3.38 -9.09
N PHE A 23 5.82 2.15 -8.61
CA PHE A 23 4.88 1.08 -8.83
C PHE A 23 3.50 1.39 -8.24
N TYR A 24 3.44 1.86 -7.00
CA TYR A 24 2.18 2.23 -6.34
C TYR A 24 1.40 3.29 -7.12
N GLN A 25 2.07 4.30 -7.67
CA GLN A 25 1.42 5.33 -8.50
C GLN A 25 0.70 4.72 -9.71
N THR A 26 1.27 3.68 -10.33
CA THR A 26 0.66 3.03 -11.51
C THR A 26 -0.55 2.17 -11.16
N ILE A 27 -0.51 1.45 -10.03
CA ILE A 27 -1.54 0.47 -9.67
C ILE A 27 -2.64 1.03 -8.77
N GLN A 28 -2.43 2.18 -8.12
CA GLN A 28 -3.31 2.65 -7.03
C GLN A 28 -4.78 2.76 -7.43
N LYS A 29 -5.05 3.34 -8.60
CA LYS A 29 -6.43 3.54 -9.09
C LYS A 29 -7.14 2.22 -9.39
N GLU A 30 -6.44 1.28 -10.00
CA GLU A 30 -7.01 -0.03 -10.38
C GLU A 30 -7.10 -0.98 -9.18
N TRP A 31 -6.12 -0.92 -8.27
CA TRP A 31 -5.98 -1.88 -7.18
C TRP A 31 -6.68 -1.44 -5.90
N PHE A 32 -6.86 -0.13 -5.71
CA PHE A 32 -7.47 0.45 -4.50
C PHE A 32 -8.59 1.44 -4.85
N GLY A 33 -9.24 1.28 -6.01
CA GLY A 33 -10.29 2.21 -6.47
C GLY A 33 -11.54 2.28 -5.57
N ASN A 34 -11.77 1.29 -4.72
CA ASN A 34 -12.83 1.31 -3.70
C ASN A 34 -12.36 1.88 -2.34
N ALA A 35 -11.09 2.26 -2.21
CA ALA A 35 -10.65 3.01 -1.03
C ALA A 35 -11.14 4.45 -1.13
N GLN A 36 -11.71 4.97 -0.05
CA GLN A 36 -12.13 6.36 0.06
C GLN A 36 -10.93 7.30 0.10
N THR A 37 -9.79 6.81 0.59
CA THR A 37 -8.54 7.55 0.68
C THR A 37 -7.39 6.57 0.72
N VAL A 38 -6.30 6.91 0.03
CA VAL A 38 -5.01 6.20 0.11
C VAL A 38 -3.91 7.23 0.28
N ILE A 39 -3.15 7.11 1.35
CA ILE A 39 -2.02 7.97 1.69
C ILE A 39 -0.77 7.10 1.77
N THR A 40 0.26 7.48 1.05
CA THR A 40 1.59 6.87 1.17
C THR A 40 2.53 7.92 1.76
N VAL A 41 3.19 7.58 2.86
CA VAL A 41 4.10 8.45 3.60
C VAL A 41 5.46 7.78 3.64
N ARG A 42 6.51 8.51 3.25
CA ARG A 42 7.88 8.07 3.48
C ARG A 42 8.24 8.30 4.94
N THR A 43 8.52 7.22 5.67
CA THR A 43 8.86 7.27 7.11
C THR A 43 10.37 7.25 7.36
N GLY A 44 11.16 6.97 6.33
CA GLY A 44 12.62 7.02 6.36
C GLY A 44 13.23 6.78 4.98
N PRO A 45 14.57 6.74 4.85
CA PRO A 45 15.23 6.53 3.56
C PRO A 45 14.94 5.15 2.94
N LYS A 46 14.44 4.20 3.75
CA LYS A 46 14.13 2.83 3.33
C LYS A 46 12.82 2.30 3.92
N SER A 47 11.90 3.19 4.31
CA SER A 47 10.60 2.78 4.83
C SER A 47 9.45 3.64 4.36
N LEU A 48 8.31 2.98 4.14
CA LEU A 48 7.05 3.59 3.74
C LEU A 48 5.90 3.11 4.62
N LEU A 49 5.00 4.02 4.95
CA LEU A 49 3.70 3.72 5.51
C LEU A 49 2.63 3.97 4.45
N ASN A 50 1.75 2.99 4.24
CA ASN A 50 0.56 3.14 3.41
C ASN A 50 -0.69 3.01 4.27
N LEU A 51 -1.52 4.04 4.24
CA LEU A 51 -2.81 4.10 4.90
C LEU A 51 -3.92 4.11 3.84
N ALA A 52 -4.84 3.15 3.92
CA ALA A 52 -6.02 3.12 3.07
C ALA A 52 -7.29 3.06 3.93
N VAL A 53 -8.25 3.94 3.63
CA VAL A 53 -9.55 4.01 4.32
C VAL A 53 -10.63 3.42 3.42
N TYR A 54 -11.43 2.52 3.98
CA TYR A 54 -12.55 1.85 3.31
C TYR A 54 -13.86 2.12 4.06
N SER A 55 -14.98 2.05 3.37
CA SER A 55 -16.32 2.22 3.94
C SER A 55 -16.74 1.11 4.91
N SER A 56 -16.19 -0.09 4.72
CA SER A 56 -16.47 -1.29 5.52
C SER A 56 -15.28 -2.24 5.59
N TYR A 57 -15.39 -3.27 6.43
CA TYR A 57 -14.39 -4.34 6.49
C TYR A 57 -14.42 -5.20 5.23
N GLU A 58 -15.61 -5.50 4.71
CA GLU A 58 -15.82 -6.26 3.48
C GLU A 58 -15.13 -5.59 2.28
N ASP A 59 -15.26 -4.25 2.16
CA ASP A 59 -14.58 -3.47 1.13
C ASP A 59 -13.05 -3.58 1.27
N ALA A 60 -12.53 -3.55 2.50
CA ALA A 60 -11.11 -3.72 2.74
C ALA A 60 -10.62 -5.13 2.35
N GLU A 61 -11.42 -6.17 2.54
CA GLU A 61 -11.05 -7.56 2.23
C GLU A 61 -10.92 -7.82 0.72
N THR A 62 -11.71 -7.17 -0.13
CA THR A 62 -11.62 -7.32 -1.60
C THR A 62 -10.22 -7.02 -2.16
N ASN A 63 -9.45 -6.14 -1.49
CA ASN A 63 -8.11 -5.75 -1.90
C ASN A 63 -6.99 -6.51 -1.21
N LEU A 64 -7.31 -7.37 -0.23
CA LEU A 64 -6.31 -8.11 0.53
C LEU A 64 -5.39 -8.97 -0.35
N PRO A 65 -5.87 -9.69 -1.39
CA PRO A 65 -5.00 -10.45 -2.28
C PRO A 65 -3.99 -9.56 -3.02
N LYS A 66 -4.44 -8.39 -3.52
CA LYS A 66 -3.58 -7.41 -4.20
C LYS A 66 -2.50 -6.87 -3.25
N ARG A 67 -2.87 -6.54 -2.01
CA ARG A 67 -1.90 -6.09 -0.97
C ARG A 67 -0.84 -7.16 -0.66
N LYS A 68 -1.25 -8.43 -0.52
CA LYS A 68 -0.31 -9.55 -0.32
C LYS A 68 0.68 -9.68 -1.48
N ARG A 69 0.20 -9.47 -2.71
CA ARG A 69 1.04 -9.48 -3.91
C ARG A 69 2.11 -8.37 -3.88
N ILE A 70 1.74 -7.15 -3.50
CA ILE A 70 2.71 -6.04 -3.34
C ILE A 70 3.79 -6.41 -2.32
N SER A 71 3.41 -6.88 -1.14
CA SER A 71 4.38 -7.29 -0.12
C SER A 71 5.32 -8.39 -0.62
N GLY A 72 4.85 -9.30 -1.48
CA GLY A 72 5.68 -10.33 -2.10
C GLY A 72 6.71 -9.80 -3.10
N TYR A 73 6.44 -8.71 -3.80
CA TYR A 73 7.39 -8.11 -4.75
C TYR A 73 8.61 -7.47 -4.07
N PHE A 74 8.41 -6.91 -2.87
CA PHE A 74 9.42 -6.12 -2.17
C PHE A 74 10.03 -6.81 -0.93
N LYS A 75 9.70 -8.10 -0.70
CA LYS A 75 10.23 -8.92 0.40
C LYS A 75 11.53 -9.68 0.05
N ARG A 76 12.20 -9.32 -1.04
CA ARG A 76 13.45 -9.97 -1.47
C ARG A 76 14.66 -9.18 -1.01
#